data_AF-A0A9D0BDR5-F1
#
_entry.id   AF-A0A9D0BDR5-F1
#
_cell.length_a   1.000
_cell.length_b   1.000
_cell.length_c   1.000
_cell.angle_alpha   90.00
_cell.angle_beta   90.00
_cell.angle_gamma   90.00
#
_symmetry.space_group_name_H-M   'P 1'
#
loop_
_entity.id
_entity.type
_entity.pdbx_description
1 polymer ?
#
loop_
_entity_poly.entity_id
_entity_poly.type
_entity_poly.pdbx_seq_one_letter_code
_entity_poly.pdbx_strand_id
1 'polypeptide(L)'
;MERKGSHPEPGEGAPEGDSLKLLVAPEALRDFCERLLRRSRDIGRTHEALVTLETFLAVFGRGQAGSPGYQAIEKLMKSCTERTRRQLLVERSAELVEVLQRRDPAALAAVHAPLSREGFYQAAQAALEQLPEEEIGKVRDWARDWTRQARRDAERASGYPDALDFAAAGLDVEVYQAMLDLDRMFGG
;
A
#
# COMPACT_ATOMS: atom_id res chain seq x y z
N MET A 1 -45.21 -40.38 42.88
CA MET A 1 -45.10 -38.93 42.60
C MET A 1 -43.97 -38.76 41.61
N GLU A 2 -44.35 -38.75 40.34
CA GLU A 2 -43.47 -38.68 39.17
C GLU A 2 -43.10 -37.22 38.89
N ARG A 3 -41.84 -36.97 38.52
CA ARG A 3 -41.48 -35.89 37.58
C ARG A 3 -40.31 -36.35 36.71
N LYS A 4 -40.65 -36.96 35.57
CA LYS A 4 -39.79 -37.10 34.40
C LYS A 4 -39.50 -35.69 33.85
N GLY A 5 -38.26 -35.22 33.96
CA GLY A 5 -37.79 -34.03 33.26
C GLY A 5 -37.55 -34.37 31.79
N SER A 6 -38.37 -33.78 30.91
CA SER A 6 -38.18 -33.80 29.47
C SER A 6 -36.90 -33.08 29.08
N HIS A 7 -36.03 -33.80 28.36
CA HIS A 7 -34.97 -33.19 27.55
C HIS A 7 -35.61 -32.43 26.39
N PRO A 8 -35.31 -31.13 26.18
CA PRO A 8 -35.53 -30.52 24.88
C PRO A 8 -34.47 -31.04 23.91
N GLU A 9 -34.91 -31.72 22.87
CA GLU A 9 -34.09 -31.96 21.68
C GLU A 9 -33.72 -30.61 21.05
N PRO A 10 -32.44 -30.33 20.76
CA PRO A 10 -32.09 -29.18 19.94
C PRO A 10 -32.56 -29.45 18.51
N GLY A 11 -33.58 -28.69 18.12
CA GLY A 11 -34.24 -28.77 16.83
C GLY A 11 -33.30 -28.63 15.64
N GLU A 12 -33.56 -29.50 14.67
CA GLU A 12 -33.65 -29.24 13.24
C GLU A 12 -33.13 -27.88 12.74
N GLY A 13 -32.06 -27.99 11.94
CA GLY A 13 -31.99 -27.30 10.66
C GLY A 13 -31.78 -25.80 10.72
N ALA A 14 -30.54 -25.39 11.04
CA ALA A 14 -30.06 -24.11 10.51
C ALA A 14 -30.29 -24.11 8.99
N PRO A 15 -30.89 -23.05 8.40
CA PRO A 15 -31.17 -23.01 6.97
C PRO A 15 -29.86 -23.25 6.22
N GLU A 16 -29.85 -24.23 5.32
CA GLU A 16 -28.78 -24.44 4.35
C GLU A 16 -28.65 -23.16 3.53
N GLY A 17 -27.78 -22.27 3.97
CA GLY A 17 -27.47 -21.05 3.25
C GLY A 17 -26.89 -21.44 1.89
N ASP A 18 -27.41 -20.83 0.83
CA ASP A 18 -26.92 -20.99 -0.54
C ASP A 18 -25.40 -20.79 -0.56
N SER A 19 -24.66 -21.90 -0.64
CA SER A 19 -23.20 -21.87 -0.61
C SER A 19 -22.64 -21.78 -2.03
N LEU A 20 -21.96 -20.67 -2.32
CA LEU A 20 -21.23 -20.50 -3.57
C LEU A 20 -19.89 -21.24 -3.47
N LYS A 21 -19.65 -22.21 -4.36
CA LYS A 21 -18.35 -22.89 -4.49
C LYS A 21 -17.52 -22.26 -5.59
N LEU A 22 -16.42 -21.61 -5.21
CA LEU A 22 -15.44 -21.08 -6.15
C LEU A 22 -14.34 -22.12 -6.41
N LEU A 23 -14.16 -22.50 -7.68
CA LEU A 23 -13.07 -23.38 -8.11
C LEU A 23 -12.03 -22.55 -8.85
N VAL A 24 -10.79 -22.57 -8.38
CA VAL A 24 -9.67 -21.83 -8.97
C VAL A 24 -8.61 -22.83 -9.42
N ALA A 25 -8.45 -23.00 -10.73
CA ALA A 25 -7.35 -23.79 -11.28
C ALA A 25 -6.09 -22.90 -11.43
N PRO A 26 -4.88 -23.39 -11.07
CA PRO A 26 -3.64 -22.61 -11.18
C PRO A 26 -3.39 -22.04 -12.58
N GLU A 27 -3.71 -22.80 -13.62
CA GLU A 27 -3.53 -22.42 -15.03
C GLU A 27 -4.48 -21.29 -15.42
N ALA A 28 -5.76 -21.39 -15.04
CA ALA A 28 -6.74 -20.34 -15.30
C ALA A 28 -6.39 -19.04 -14.56
N LEU A 29 -5.87 -19.14 -13.33
CA LEU A 29 -5.39 -17.99 -12.57
C LEU A 29 -4.16 -17.36 -13.21
N ARG A 30 -3.22 -18.16 -13.73
CA ARG A 30 -2.07 -17.66 -14.50
C ARG A 30 -2.53 -16.86 -15.70
N ASP A 31 -3.42 -17.42 -16.52
CA ASP A 31 -3.93 -16.75 -17.72
C ASP A 31 -4.69 -15.47 -17.38
N PHE A 32 -5.40 -15.45 -16.24
CA PHE A 32 -6.03 -14.24 -15.73
C PHE A 32 -4.98 -13.18 -15.36
N CYS A 33 -3.99 -13.52 -14.53
CA CYS A 33 -2.94 -12.60 -14.11
C CYS A 33 -2.16 -12.06 -15.33
N GLU A 34 -1.80 -12.91 -16.28
CA GLU A 34 -1.11 -12.46 -17.50
C GLU A 34 -1.95 -11.50 -18.33
N ARG A 35 -3.26 -11.77 -18.49
CA ARG A 35 -4.16 -10.86 -19.22
C ARG A 35 -4.33 -9.54 -18.49
N LEU A 36 -4.41 -9.55 -17.16
CA LEU A 36 -4.50 -8.34 -16.35
C LEU A 36 -3.24 -7.48 -16.53
N LEU A 37 -2.05 -8.10 -16.43
CA LEU A 37 -0.77 -7.44 -16.62
C LEU A 37 -0.59 -6.84 -18.02
N ARG A 38 -1.02 -7.57 -19.07
CA ARG A 38 -0.87 -7.10 -20.47
C ARG A 38 -1.83 -5.95 -20.83
N ARG A 39 -3.00 -5.90 -20.20
CA ARG A 39 -4.06 -4.93 -20.55
C ARG A 39 -4.00 -3.64 -19.74
N SER A 40 -3.40 -3.68 -18.57
CA SER A 40 -3.40 -2.50 -17.71
C SER A 40 -2.47 -1.42 -18.24
N ARG A 41 -2.96 -0.18 -18.17
CA ARG A 41 -2.17 1.04 -18.39
C ARG A 41 -1.70 1.66 -17.09
N ASP A 42 -2.15 1.14 -15.95
CA ASP A 42 -1.87 1.64 -14.61
C ASP A 42 -1.36 0.47 -13.76
N ILE A 43 -0.04 0.42 -13.56
CA ILE A 43 0.59 -0.66 -12.81
C ILE A 43 0.20 -0.63 -11.32
N GLY A 44 -0.10 0.56 -10.78
CA GLY A 44 -0.51 0.74 -9.38
C GLY A 44 -1.84 0.05 -9.12
N ARG A 45 -2.88 0.37 -9.91
CA ARG A 45 -4.18 -0.31 -9.84
C ARG A 45 -4.09 -1.81 -10.08
N THR A 46 -3.17 -2.23 -10.93
CA THR A 46 -2.92 -3.65 -11.19
C THR A 46 -2.34 -4.36 -9.98
N HIS A 47 -1.36 -3.74 -9.33
CA HIS A 47 -0.74 -4.25 -8.13
C HIS A 47 -1.77 -4.38 -7.00
N GLU A 48 -2.57 -3.35 -6.75
CA GLU A 48 -3.65 -3.37 -5.75
C GLU A 48 -4.68 -4.48 -6.00
N ALA A 49 -5.10 -4.65 -7.25
CA ALA A 49 -6.01 -5.72 -7.63
C ALA A 49 -5.41 -7.12 -7.37
N LEU A 50 -4.13 -7.31 -7.66
CA LEU A 50 -3.44 -8.58 -7.40
C LEU A 50 -3.24 -8.85 -5.91
N VAL A 51 -2.92 -7.84 -5.11
CA VAL A 51 -2.82 -7.95 -3.64
C VAL A 51 -4.19 -8.27 -3.02
N THR A 52 -5.24 -7.66 -3.53
CA THR A 52 -6.63 -7.94 -3.12
C THR A 52 -7.00 -9.39 -3.44
N LEU A 53 -6.65 -9.88 -4.64
CA LEU A 53 -6.88 -11.26 -5.05
C LEU A 53 -6.07 -12.25 -4.21
N GLU A 54 -4.80 -11.94 -3.91
CA GLU A 54 -3.94 -12.77 -3.04
C GLU A 54 -4.55 -12.87 -1.63
N THR A 55 -5.00 -11.75 -1.07
CA THR A 55 -5.67 -11.71 0.25
C THR A 55 -6.96 -12.52 0.25
N PHE A 56 -7.79 -12.38 -0.79
CA PHE A 56 -9.00 -13.15 -0.96
C PHE A 56 -8.72 -14.67 -0.99
N LEU A 57 -7.77 -15.11 -1.81
CA LEU A 57 -7.38 -16.52 -1.91
C LEU A 57 -6.82 -17.04 -0.58
N ALA A 58 -6.04 -16.24 0.13
CA ALA A 58 -5.48 -16.61 1.43
C ALA A 58 -6.54 -16.73 2.54
N VAL A 59 -7.63 -15.94 2.48
CA VAL A 59 -8.74 -16.02 3.44
C VAL A 59 -9.63 -17.23 3.14
N PHE A 60 -10.06 -17.39 1.89
CA PHE A 60 -11.05 -18.42 1.53
C PHE A 60 -10.42 -19.78 1.18
N GLY A 61 -9.12 -19.84 0.93
CA GLY A 61 -8.40 -21.07 0.58
C GLY A 61 -7.74 -21.79 1.76
N ARG A 62 -7.84 -21.29 3.00
CA ARG A 62 -7.12 -21.86 4.18
C ARG A 62 -7.34 -23.35 4.37
N GLY A 63 -8.56 -23.84 4.13
CA GLY A 63 -8.88 -25.28 4.24
C GLY A 63 -8.12 -26.17 3.26
N GLN A 64 -7.49 -25.58 2.24
CA GLN A 64 -6.71 -26.25 1.20
C GLN A 64 -5.21 -25.90 1.26
N ALA A 65 -4.73 -25.23 2.32
CA ALA A 65 -3.37 -24.69 2.40
C ALA A 65 -2.26 -25.74 2.20
N GLY A 66 -2.49 -26.99 2.59
CA GLY A 66 -1.56 -28.11 2.39
C GLY A 66 -1.64 -28.77 1.02
N SER A 67 -2.60 -28.40 0.17
CA SER A 67 -2.78 -29.02 -1.14
C SER A 67 -1.74 -28.53 -2.15
N PRO A 68 -1.28 -29.39 -3.09
CA PRO A 68 -0.39 -28.96 -4.17
C PRO A 68 -0.98 -27.83 -5.02
N GLY A 69 -2.30 -27.84 -5.25
CA GLY A 69 -3.00 -26.80 -6.01
C GLY A 69 -2.95 -25.43 -5.34
N TYR A 70 -3.17 -25.38 -4.02
CA TYR A 70 -3.06 -24.13 -3.25
C TYR A 70 -1.62 -23.60 -3.26
N GLN A 71 -0.62 -24.45 -3.05
CA GLN A 71 0.79 -24.04 -3.09
C GLN A 71 1.18 -23.49 -4.47
N ALA A 72 0.68 -24.09 -5.54
CA ALA A 72 0.89 -23.59 -6.90
C ALA A 72 0.26 -22.21 -7.11
N ILE A 73 -0.96 -21.99 -6.61
CA ILE A 73 -1.65 -20.70 -6.63
C ILE A 73 -0.90 -19.65 -5.82
N GLU A 74 -0.49 -19.98 -4.59
CA GLU A 74 0.24 -19.06 -3.71
C GLU A 74 1.56 -18.62 -4.37
N LYS A 75 2.33 -19.57 -4.91
CA LYS A 75 3.58 -19.27 -5.62
C LYS A 75 3.35 -18.39 -6.84
N LEU A 76 2.29 -18.65 -7.60
CA LEU A 76 1.90 -17.83 -8.75
C LEU A 76 1.56 -16.40 -8.33
N MET A 77 0.71 -16.23 -7.31
CA MET A 77 0.28 -14.93 -6.83
C MET A 77 1.48 -14.11 -6.33
N LYS A 78 2.32 -14.70 -5.48
CA LYS A 78 3.57 -14.05 -5.00
C LYS A 78 4.47 -13.61 -6.15
N SER A 79 4.62 -14.43 -7.19
CA SER A 79 5.41 -14.06 -8.36
C SER A 79 4.79 -12.89 -9.14
N CYS A 80 3.46 -12.83 -9.25
CA CYS A 80 2.77 -11.77 -9.97
C CYS A 80 2.78 -10.45 -9.18
N THR A 81 2.54 -10.50 -7.87
CA THR A 81 2.59 -9.33 -6.98
C THR A 81 4.00 -8.78 -6.88
N GLU A 82 5.03 -9.62 -6.77
CA GLU A 82 6.42 -9.17 -6.76
C GLU A 82 6.85 -8.54 -8.09
N ARG A 83 6.43 -9.11 -9.22
CA ARG A 83 6.72 -8.53 -10.54
C ARG A 83 6.10 -7.14 -10.70
N THR A 84 4.84 -6.97 -10.30
CA THR A 84 4.15 -5.67 -10.37
C THR A 84 4.72 -4.67 -9.39
N ARG A 85 5.09 -5.11 -8.18
CA ARG A 85 5.78 -4.26 -7.19
C ARG A 85 7.07 -3.68 -7.75
N ARG A 86 7.92 -4.52 -8.38
CA ARG A 86 9.17 -4.05 -9.01
C ARG A 86 8.92 -3.04 -10.12
N GLN A 87 7.93 -3.30 -10.98
CA GLN A 87 7.59 -2.39 -12.06
C GLN A 87 7.06 -1.05 -11.52
N LEU A 88 6.18 -1.09 -10.51
CA LEU A 88 5.70 0.10 -9.81
C LEU A 88 6.86 0.91 -9.22
N LEU A 89 7.82 0.26 -8.56
CA LEU A 89 8.99 0.95 -8.00
C LEU A 89 9.85 1.63 -9.07
N VAL A 90 10.03 1.01 -10.24
CA VAL A 90 10.76 1.61 -11.37
C VAL A 90 10.02 2.83 -11.92
N GLU A 91 8.71 2.73 -12.11
CA GLU A 91 7.90 3.85 -12.61
C GLU A 91 7.89 5.02 -11.61
N ARG A 92 7.73 4.73 -10.31
CA ARG A 92 7.71 5.76 -9.27
C ARG A 92 9.08 6.36 -8.99
N SER A 93 10.17 5.61 -9.10
CA SER A 93 11.51 6.17 -8.93
C SER A 93 11.86 7.16 -10.05
N ALA A 94 11.48 6.86 -11.30
CA ALA A 94 11.65 7.79 -12.42
C ALA A 94 10.85 9.09 -12.22
N GLU A 95 9.58 8.97 -11.80
CA GLU A 95 8.74 10.13 -11.46
C GLU A 95 9.33 10.95 -10.30
N LEU A 96 9.84 10.28 -9.27
CA LEU A 96 10.49 10.93 -8.13
C LEU A 96 11.72 11.75 -8.53
N VAL A 97 12.53 11.31 -9.50
CA VAL A 97 13.67 12.11 -9.98
C VAL A 97 13.20 13.49 -10.45
N GLU A 98 12.14 13.55 -11.26
CA GLU A 98 11.59 14.81 -11.76
C GLU A 98 10.96 15.66 -10.65
N VAL A 99 10.28 15.03 -9.70
CA VAL A 99 9.68 15.71 -8.55
C VAL A 99 10.75 16.33 -7.65
N LEU A 100 11.80 15.57 -7.33
CA LEU A 100 12.89 16.03 -6.46
C LEU A 100 13.69 17.17 -7.10
N GLN A 101 13.92 17.13 -8.42
CA GLN A 101 14.56 18.22 -9.16
C GLN A 101 13.73 19.51 -9.12
N ARG A 102 12.41 19.39 -9.26
CA ARG A 102 11.48 20.52 -9.19
C ARG A 102 11.23 21.03 -7.77
N ARG A 103 11.55 20.22 -6.75
CA ARG A 103 11.30 20.52 -5.32
C ARG A 103 9.82 20.83 -5.07
N ASP A 104 8.95 20.04 -5.68
CA ASP A 104 7.49 20.18 -5.60
C ASP A 104 6.92 19.26 -4.52
N PRO A 105 6.47 19.80 -3.37
CA PRO A 105 5.98 18.97 -2.27
C PRO A 105 4.62 18.33 -2.59
N ALA A 106 3.78 18.96 -3.41
CA ALA A 106 2.49 18.39 -3.80
C ALA A 106 2.67 17.21 -4.76
N ALA A 107 3.59 17.35 -5.72
CA ALA A 107 3.94 16.24 -6.60
C ALA A 107 4.62 15.08 -5.83
N LEU A 108 5.42 15.38 -4.80
CA LEU A 108 5.99 14.34 -3.93
C LEU A 108 4.89 13.56 -3.20
N ALA A 109 3.89 14.26 -2.66
CA ALA A 109 2.74 13.64 -2.01
C ALA A 109 1.97 12.72 -2.97
N ALA A 110 1.78 13.15 -4.23
CA ALA A 110 1.11 12.33 -5.24
C ALA A 110 1.84 11.02 -5.55
N VAL A 111 3.19 11.00 -5.50
CA VAL A 111 3.99 9.77 -5.64
C VAL A 111 3.99 8.94 -4.36
N HIS A 112 3.98 9.59 -3.20
CA HIS A 112 3.97 8.94 -1.88
C HIS A 112 2.64 8.23 -1.60
N ALA A 113 1.50 8.86 -1.90
CA ALA A 113 0.16 8.38 -1.57
C ALA A 113 -0.15 6.91 -1.97
N PRO A 114 0.17 6.43 -3.18
CA PRO A 114 -0.09 5.04 -3.57
C PRO A 114 0.94 4.03 -3.03
N LEU A 115 1.98 4.47 -2.34
CA LEU A 115 3.05 3.62 -1.83
C LEU A 115 2.90 3.38 -0.33
N SER A 116 3.27 2.18 0.12
CA SER A 116 3.59 2.00 1.53
C SER A 116 4.83 2.81 1.89
N ARG A 117 5.01 3.13 3.17
CA ARG A 117 6.20 3.86 3.64
C ARG A 117 7.51 3.19 3.20
N GLU A 118 7.58 1.86 3.28
CA GLU A 118 8.73 1.08 2.79
C GLU A 118 8.89 1.17 1.27
N GLY A 119 7.78 1.10 0.52
CA GLY A 119 7.79 1.27 -0.93
C GLY A 119 8.27 2.66 -1.34
N PHE A 120 7.85 3.70 -0.62
CA PHE A 120 8.33 5.06 -0.81
C PHE A 120 9.84 5.18 -0.56
N TYR A 121 10.35 4.62 0.54
CA TYR A 121 11.80 4.62 0.82
C TYR A 121 12.61 3.93 -0.27
N GLN A 122 12.15 2.77 -0.76
CA GLN A 122 12.82 2.08 -1.87
C GLN A 122 12.81 2.92 -3.16
N ALA A 123 11.67 3.51 -3.51
CA ALA A 123 11.54 4.35 -4.71
C ALA A 123 12.38 5.64 -4.60
N ALA A 124 12.35 6.30 -3.45
CA ALA A 124 13.11 7.51 -3.17
C ALA A 124 14.61 7.24 -3.15
N GLN A 125 15.07 6.13 -2.55
CA GLN A 125 16.49 5.75 -2.60
C GLN A 125 16.95 5.54 -4.05
N ALA A 126 16.18 4.79 -4.84
CA ALA A 126 16.48 4.56 -6.25
C ALA A 126 16.46 5.86 -7.09
N ALA A 127 15.63 6.83 -6.72
CA ALA A 127 15.60 8.15 -7.36
C ALA A 127 16.83 8.99 -6.97
N LEU A 128 17.23 8.98 -5.70
CA LEU A 128 18.40 9.70 -5.21
C LEU A 128 19.70 9.16 -5.83
N GLU A 129 19.81 7.85 -6.06
CA GLU A 129 20.95 7.23 -6.76
C GLU A 129 21.09 7.71 -8.22
N GLN A 130 20.04 8.29 -8.80
CA GLN A 130 20.06 8.86 -10.16
C GLN A 130 20.36 10.37 -10.18
N LEU A 131 20.37 11.03 -9.02
CA LEU A 131 20.68 12.46 -8.93
C LEU A 131 22.19 12.71 -8.75
N PRO A 132 22.71 13.83 -9.28
CA PRO A 132 24.06 14.29 -8.93
C PRO A 132 24.19 14.52 -7.42
N GLU A 133 25.35 14.25 -6.83
CA GLU A 133 25.61 14.41 -5.39
C GLU A 133 25.28 15.82 -4.88
N GLU A 134 25.55 16.84 -5.70
CA GLU A 134 25.21 18.24 -5.41
C GLU A 134 23.69 18.47 -5.27
N GLU A 135 22.88 17.79 -6.10
CA GLU A 135 21.43 17.88 -6.04
C GLU A 135 20.86 17.14 -4.82
N ILE A 136 21.47 16.02 -4.41
CA ILE A 136 21.08 15.29 -3.19
C ILE A 136 21.20 16.22 -1.96
N GLY A 137 22.29 16.99 -1.87
CA GLY A 137 22.46 17.98 -0.80
C GLY A 137 21.32 19.01 -0.77
N LYS A 138 20.96 19.55 -1.94
CA LYS A 138 19.86 20.53 -2.06
C LYS A 138 18.49 19.93 -1.74
N VAL A 139 18.25 18.67 -2.12
CA VAL A 139 17.00 17.95 -1.81
C VAL A 139 16.87 17.74 -0.29
N ARG A 140 17.95 17.34 0.37
CA ARG A 140 18.00 17.19 1.84
C ARG A 140 17.67 18.51 2.54
N ASP A 141 18.34 19.59 2.14
CA ASP A 141 18.15 20.90 2.78
C ASP A 141 16.71 21.41 2.53
N TRP A 142 16.21 21.25 1.30
CA TRP A 142 14.82 21.55 0.97
C TRP A 142 13.81 20.77 1.82
N ALA A 143 13.96 19.45 1.95
CA ALA A 143 13.04 18.62 2.72
C ALA A 143 12.99 19.06 4.18
N ARG A 144 14.16 19.24 4.80
CA ARG A 144 14.33 19.67 6.19
C ARG A 144 13.79 21.06 6.46
N ASP A 145 14.08 22.03 5.60
CA ASP A 145 13.62 23.40 5.79
C ASP A 145 12.11 23.50 5.61
N TRP A 146 11.56 22.76 4.64
CA TRP A 146 10.12 22.68 4.43
C TRP A 146 9.41 22.04 5.63
N THR A 147 9.87 20.89 6.14
CA THR A 147 9.23 20.21 7.29
C THR A 147 9.25 21.06 8.54
N ARG A 148 10.38 21.72 8.83
CA ARG A 148 10.50 22.67 9.95
C ARG A 148 9.56 23.86 9.80
N GLN A 149 9.47 24.43 8.60
CA GLN A 149 8.60 25.57 8.35
C GLN A 149 7.12 25.17 8.49
N ALA A 150 6.71 24.08 7.84
CA ALA A 150 5.36 23.54 7.92
C ALA A 150 4.94 23.27 9.36
N ARG A 151 5.83 22.68 10.16
CA ARG A 151 5.59 22.47 11.60
C ARG A 151 5.39 23.78 12.35
N ARG A 152 6.28 24.77 12.17
CA ARG A 152 6.14 26.08 12.83
C ARG A 152 4.84 26.79 12.47
N ASP A 153 4.42 26.70 11.21
CA ASP A 153 3.17 27.33 10.77
C ASP A 153 1.95 26.60 11.35
N ALA A 154 1.97 25.27 11.44
CA ALA A 154 0.93 24.49 12.11
C ALA A 154 0.88 24.73 13.63
N GLU A 155 2.02 24.89 14.30
CA GLU A 155 2.11 25.27 15.73
C GLU A 155 1.50 26.66 15.95
N ARG A 156 1.84 27.63 15.08
CA ARG A 156 1.30 29.00 15.17
C ARG A 156 -0.21 29.03 14.93
N ALA A 157 -0.73 28.22 14.01
CA ALA A 157 -2.14 28.19 13.65
C ALA A 157 -3.04 27.53 14.71
N SER A 158 -2.50 26.56 15.46
CA SER A 158 -3.22 25.79 16.49
C SER A 158 -3.77 26.65 17.65
N GLY A 159 -3.03 27.68 18.07
CA GLY A 159 -3.40 28.49 19.23
C GLY A 159 -3.28 27.77 20.58
N TYR A 160 -2.92 26.48 20.60
CA TYR A 160 -2.61 25.70 21.80
C TYR A 160 -1.12 25.34 21.84
N PRO A 161 -0.46 25.48 23.00
CA PRO A 161 0.87 24.91 23.19
C PRO A 161 0.76 23.39 23.01
N ASP A 162 1.63 22.81 22.20
CA ASP A 162 1.76 21.37 21.93
C ASP A 162 0.74 20.73 20.98
N ALA A 163 -0.09 21.50 20.26
CA ALA A 163 -0.90 20.97 19.17
C ALA A 163 -0.49 21.56 17.80
N LEU A 164 -0.57 20.74 16.76
CA LEU A 164 -0.36 21.13 15.36
C LEU A 164 -1.70 21.23 14.66
N ASP A 165 -1.98 22.35 14.00
CA ASP A 165 -3.15 22.51 13.14
C ASP A 165 -2.73 22.79 11.69
N PHE A 166 -2.52 21.70 10.94
CA PHE A 166 -2.14 21.78 9.53
C PHE A 166 -3.24 22.41 8.67
N ALA A 167 -4.51 22.12 8.97
CA ALA A 167 -5.64 22.66 8.21
C ALA A 167 -5.74 24.19 8.38
N ALA A 168 -5.62 24.70 9.61
CA ALA A 168 -5.61 26.14 9.88
C ALA A 168 -4.36 26.84 9.30
N ALA A 169 -3.24 26.12 9.16
CA ALA A 169 -2.04 26.62 8.47
C ALA A 169 -2.14 26.56 6.93
N GLY A 170 -3.21 26.02 6.36
CA GLY A 170 -3.35 25.84 4.91
C GLY A 170 -2.43 24.76 4.34
N LEU A 171 -2.02 23.80 5.17
CA LEU A 171 -1.13 22.70 4.82
C LEU A 171 -1.92 21.41 4.69
N ASP A 172 -1.63 20.67 3.62
CA ASP A 172 -2.11 19.30 3.46
C ASP A 172 -1.26 18.34 4.32
N VAL A 173 -1.94 17.53 5.14
CA VAL A 173 -1.28 16.56 6.02
C VAL A 173 -0.57 15.45 5.25
N GLU A 174 -1.07 15.08 4.06
CA GLU A 174 -0.45 14.07 3.20
C GLU A 174 0.87 14.61 2.63
N VAL A 175 0.88 15.88 2.23
CA VAL A 175 2.10 16.58 1.81
C VAL A 175 3.11 16.66 2.94
N TYR A 176 2.65 16.99 4.15
CA TYR A 176 3.52 17.01 5.33
C TYR A 176 4.12 15.63 5.62
N GLN A 177 3.32 14.57 5.54
CA GLN A 177 3.79 13.21 5.79
C GLN A 177 4.82 12.74 4.75
N ALA A 178 4.60 13.04 3.47
CA ALA A 178 5.54 12.70 2.39
C ALA A 178 6.89 13.43 2.57
N MET A 179 6.84 14.73 2.89
CA MET A 179 8.04 15.54 3.15
C MET A 179 8.78 15.08 4.41
N LEU A 180 8.04 14.72 5.47
CA LEU A 180 8.62 14.21 6.71
C LEU A 180 9.30 12.86 6.50
N ASP A 181 8.70 11.97 5.71
CA ASP A 181 9.33 10.69 5.38
C ASP A 181 10.59 10.90 4.53
N LEU A 182 10.60 11.84 3.58
CA LEU A 182 11.79 12.20 2.82
C LEU A 182 12.90 12.78 3.71
N ASP A 183 12.59 13.69 4.63
CA ASP A 183 13.57 14.28 5.57
C ASP A 183 14.20 13.20 6.48
N ARG A 184 13.38 12.27 6.99
CA ARG A 184 13.86 11.13 7.81
C ARG A 184 14.86 10.25 7.08
N MET A 185 14.76 10.10 5.74
CA MET A 185 15.75 9.34 4.97
C MET A 185 17.16 9.95 5.06
N PHE A 186 17.26 11.25 5.30
CA PHE A 186 18.52 11.96 5.47
C PHE A 186 18.97 12.09 6.93
N GLY A 187 18.31 11.42 7.86
CA GLY A 187 18.59 11.51 9.30
C GLY A 187 17.95 12.71 10.00
N GLY A 188 16.85 13.24 9.44
CA GLY A 188 15.99 14.25 10.08
C GLY A 188 15.14 13.71 11.23
#